data_AF-A0A1B6FJZ9-F1
#
_entry.id   AF-A0A1B6FJZ9-F1
#
_cell.length_a   1.000
_cell.length_b   1.000
_cell.length_c   1.000
_cell.angle_alpha   90.00
_cell.angle_beta   90.00
_cell.angle_gamma   90.00
#
_symmetry.space_group_name_H-M   'P 1'
#
loop_
_entity.id
_entity.type
_entity.pdbx_description
1 polymer ?
#
loop_
_entity_poly.entity_id
_entity_poly.type
_entity_poly.pdbx_seq_one_letter_code
_entity_poly.pdbx_strand_id
1 'polypeptide(L)'
;FNTQCTVIHLSNTTTNKTSGWPVVKNKFKCLADLSSGDNNIVLKFCKTTLEVKLHYSPRDTKFCVTPLYIICKDHNGHFQAPNNCDNSIDTACRKIGVGARLIQCLTAEKLYESGYERKTFQLERDINNPNEECVQFRSNLS
;
A
#
# COMPACT_ATOMS: atom_id res chain seq x y z
N PHE A 1 22.42 22.80 -19.33
CA PHE A 1 21.93 21.43 -19.08
C PHE A 1 21.21 21.39 -17.75
N ASN A 2 19.89 21.65 -17.74
CA ASN A 2 19.08 21.68 -16.52
C ASN A 2 18.14 20.48 -16.55
N THR A 3 18.60 19.32 -16.07
CA THR A 3 17.73 18.17 -15.87
C THR A 3 16.79 18.49 -14.70
N GLN A 4 15.57 18.94 -14.99
CA GLN A 4 14.53 19.02 -13.97
C GLN A 4 14.27 17.61 -13.47
N CYS A 5 14.66 17.33 -12.22
CA CYS A 5 14.28 16.09 -11.59
C CYS A 5 12.80 16.16 -11.24
N THR A 6 12.01 15.30 -11.85
CA THR A 6 10.56 15.26 -11.68
C THR A 6 10.10 14.02 -10.95
N VAL A 7 11.02 13.12 -10.58
CA VAL A 7 10.73 11.84 -9.94
C VAL A 7 11.65 11.65 -8.74
N ILE A 8 11.06 11.29 -7.60
CA ILE A 8 11.79 10.79 -6.44
C ILE A 8 11.78 9.25 -6.47
N HIS A 9 12.94 8.65 -6.27
CA HIS A 9 13.09 7.21 -6.18
C HIS A 9 13.13 6.80 -4.72
N LEU A 10 12.22 5.91 -4.32
CA LEU A 10 12.18 5.29 -3.02
C LEU A 10 12.67 3.86 -3.15
N SER A 11 13.62 3.46 -2.29
CA SER A 11 14.04 2.06 -2.16
C SER A 11 14.07 1.66 -0.69
N ASN A 12 13.42 0.55 -0.35
CA ASN A 12 13.65 -0.14 0.91
C ASN A 12 14.78 -1.16 0.68
N THR A 13 15.99 -0.87 1.18
CA THR A 13 17.15 -1.73 0.95
C THR A 13 17.11 -3.02 1.76
N THR A 14 16.26 -3.10 2.80
CA THR A 14 16.03 -4.35 3.53
C THR A 14 15.26 -5.35 2.66
N THR A 15 14.25 -4.89 1.92
CA THR A 15 13.37 -5.75 1.12
C THR A 15 13.70 -5.76 -0.37
N ASN A 16 14.69 -4.97 -0.81
CA ASN A 16 15.03 -4.72 -2.21
C ASN A 16 13.85 -4.19 -3.07
N LYS A 17 12.80 -3.66 -2.43
CA LYS A 17 11.67 -3.04 -3.14
C LYS A 17 12.00 -1.61 -3.54
N THR A 18 11.65 -1.24 -4.75
CA THR A 18 11.90 0.11 -5.29
C THR A 18 10.66 0.66 -5.99
N SER A 19 10.50 1.98 -5.97
CA SER A 19 9.40 2.68 -6.64
C SER A 19 9.80 4.11 -7.03
N GLY A 20 9.17 4.65 -8.07
CA GLY A 20 9.35 6.03 -8.53
C GLY A 20 8.06 6.81 -8.35
N TRP A 21 8.16 8.03 -7.83
CA TRP A 21 7.01 8.89 -7.53
C TRP A 21 7.20 10.28 -8.12
N PRO A 22 6.18 10.86 -8.76
CA PRO A 22 6.28 12.19 -9.34
C PRO A 22 6.42 13.25 -8.25
N VAL A 23 7.27 14.24 -8.51
CA VAL A 23 7.40 15.47 -7.74
C VAL A 23 6.58 16.54 -8.44
N VAL A 24 5.57 17.06 -7.76
CA VAL A 24 4.66 18.07 -8.29
C VAL A 24 4.70 19.28 -7.36
N LYS A 25 5.02 20.47 -7.91
CA LYS A 25 5.15 21.72 -7.14
C LYS A 25 6.08 21.56 -5.91
N ASN A 26 7.24 20.95 -6.13
CA ASN A 26 8.26 20.67 -5.09
C ASN A 26 7.77 19.80 -3.92
N LYS A 27 6.70 19.02 -4.12
CA LYS A 27 6.15 18.09 -3.12
C LYS A 27 5.98 16.72 -3.75
N PHE A 28 6.05 15.68 -2.91
CA PHE A 28 5.79 14.31 -3.30
C PHE A 28 5.02 13.59 -2.19
N LYS A 29 4.37 12.50 -2.58
CA LYS A 29 3.80 11.49 -1.67
C LYS A 29 4.20 10.14 -2.23
N CYS A 30 4.71 9.26 -1.38
CA CYS A 30 5.14 7.92 -1.76
C CYS A 30 4.65 6.91 -0.74
N LEU A 31 4.33 5.70 -1.19
CA LEU A 31 4.07 4.56 -0.34
C LEU A 31 5.36 3.75 -0.19
N ALA A 32 5.81 3.62 1.06
CA ALA A 32 6.93 2.77 1.42
C ALA A 32 6.37 1.42 1.90
N ASP A 33 6.70 0.33 1.20
CA ASP A 33 6.44 -1.01 1.71
C ASP A 33 7.44 -1.31 2.84
N LEU A 34 6.92 -1.70 4.01
CA LEU A 34 7.70 -2.04 5.19
C LEU A 34 7.60 -3.55 5.46
N SER A 35 8.71 -4.18 5.84
CA SER A 35 8.74 -5.51 6.46
C SER A 35 8.73 -5.38 7.98
N SER A 36 8.28 -6.41 8.70
CA SER A 36 8.44 -6.45 10.15
C SER A 36 9.91 -6.29 10.55
N GLY A 37 10.18 -5.51 11.60
CA GLY A 37 11.52 -5.15 12.06
C GLY A 37 12.10 -3.92 11.37
N ASP A 38 13.43 -3.93 11.18
CA ASP A 38 14.17 -2.77 10.67
C ASP A 38 14.07 -2.62 9.15
N ASN A 39 13.73 -1.41 8.72
CA ASN A 39 13.63 -1.01 7.33
C ASN A 39 14.57 0.16 7.06
N ASN A 40 15.47 -0.01 6.10
CA ASN A 40 16.32 1.08 5.65
C ASN A 40 15.76 1.67 4.35
N ILE A 41 15.14 2.85 4.46
CA ILE A 41 14.51 3.55 3.34
C ILE A 41 15.48 4.58 2.79
N VAL A 42 15.77 4.50 1.49
CA VAL A 42 16.61 5.44 0.78
C VAL A 42 15.75 6.17 -0.25
N LEU A 43 15.73 7.50 -0.14
CA LEU A 43 15.08 8.42 -1.06
C LEU A 43 16.15 9.12 -1.90
N LYS A 44 16.09 8.97 -3.22
CA LYS A 44 17.00 9.62 -4.17
C LYS A 44 16.25 10.61 -5.04
N PHE A 45 16.75 11.84 -5.10
CA PHE A 45 16.21 12.91 -5.94
C PHE A 45 17.36 13.76 -6.48
N CYS A 46 17.50 13.84 -7.81
CA CYS A 46 18.69 14.42 -8.45
C CYS A 46 20.00 13.80 -7.95
N LYS A 47 20.84 14.63 -7.32
CA LYS A 47 22.14 14.28 -6.73
C LYS A 47 22.04 14.14 -5.20
N THR A 48 20.85 14.27 -4.65
CA THR A 48 20.59 14.21 -3.20
C THR A 48 20.05 12.85 -2.84
N THR A 49 20.59 12.30 -1.76
CA THR A 49 20.14 11.05 -1.15
C THR A 49 19.79 11.32 0.29
N LEU A 50 18.64 10.83 0.73
CA LEU A 50 18.21 10.83 2.13
C LEU A 50 18.01 9.38 2.57
N GLU A 51 18.61 9.00 3.67
CA GLU A 51 18.45 7.68 4.29
C GLU A 51 17.62 7.81 5.57
N VAL A 52 16.64 6.95 5.73
CA VAL A 52 15.71 6.92 6.85
C VAL A 52 15.63 5.49 7.37
N LYS A 53 16.02 5.29 8.64
CA LYS A 53 15.87 4.00 9.32
C LYS A 53 14.56 3.99 10.10
N LEU A 54 13.74 2.99 9.86
CA LEU A 54 12.43 2.81 10.49
C LEU A 54 12.36 1.42 11.09
N HIS A 55 11.85 1.30 12.31
CA HIS A 55 11.47 0.02 12.89
C HIS A 55 9.96 -0.14 12.79
N TYR A 56 9.49 -1.15 12.06
CA TYR A 56 8.07 -1.47 11.92
C TYR A 56 7.71 -2.69 12.75
N SER A 57 6.81 -2.51 13.71
CA SER A 57 6.25 -3.61 14.50
C SER A 57 4.73 -3.62 14.31
N PRO A 58 4.16 -4.67 13.67
CA PRO A 58 2.72 -4.86 13.59
C PRO A 58 2.09 -4.88 14.98
N ARG A 59 0.80 -4.57 15.07
CA ARG A 59 0.08 -4.60 16.34
C ARG A 59 -0.11 -6.06 16.77
N ASP A 60 0.20 -6.35 18.03
CA ASP A 60 -0.16 -7.62 18.63
C ASP A 60 -1.67 -7.66 18.91
N THR A 61 -2.43 -8.28 18.00
CA THR A 61 -3.87 -8.45 18.11
C THR A 61 -4.35 -9.67 17.34
N LYS A 62 -5.41 -10.31 17.84
CA LYS A 62 -6.11 -11.40 17.15
C LYS A 62 -7.16 -10.90 16.17
N PHE A 63 -7.47 -9.60 16.17
CA PHE A 63 -8.48 -9.01 15.32
C PHE A 63 -7.84 -8.38 14.09
N CYS A 64 -8.20 -8.86 12.92
CA CYS A 64 -7.75 -8.32 11.65
C CYS A 64 -8.94 -7.97 10.74
N VAL A 65 -8.68 -7.08 9.80
CA VAL A 65 -9.59 -6.71 8.73
C VAL A 65 -9.15 -7.44 7.46
N THR A 66 -10.08 -8.16 6.84
CA THR A 66 -9.88 -8.87 5.58
C THR A 66 -10.60 -8.14 4.46
N PRO A 67 -9.89 -7.52 3.51
CA PRO A 67 -10.50 -6.94 2.33
C PRO A 67 -11.14 -8.03 1.46
N LEU A 68 -12.37 -7.82 1.01
CA LEU A 68 -13.11 -8.76 0.16
C LEU A 68 -13.32 -8.18 -1.24
N TYR A 69 -13.10 -9.01 -2.27
CA TYR A 69 -13.56 -8.73 -3.63
C TYR A 69 -14.74 -9.63 -3.97
N ILE A 70 -15.93 -9.03 -4.05
CA ILE A 70 -17.18 -9.74 -4.27
C ILE A 70 -17.45 -9.85 -5.76
N ILE A 71 -17.61 -11.07 -6.25
CA ILE A 71 -18.02 -11.39 -7.61
C ILE A 71 -19.46 -11.89 -7.55
N CYS A 72 -20.38 -11.12 -8.12
CA CYS A 72 -21.79 -11.51 -8.18
C CYS A 72 -22.00 -12.76 -9.04
N LYS A 73 -23.13 -13.43 -8.80
CA LYS A 73 -23.58 -14.56 -9.59
C LYS A 73 -23.60 -14.18 -11.08
N ASP A 74 -23.15 -15.11 -11.93
CA ASP A 74 -23.09 -14.97 -13.39
C ASP A 74 -22.16 -13.86 -13.92
N HIS A 75 -21.37 -13.22 -13.05
CA HIS A 75 -20.37 -12.24 -13.43
C HIS A 75 -18.98 -12.88 -13.61
N ASN A 76 -18.23 -12.46 -14.63
CA ASN A 76 -16.87 -12.98 -14.90
C ASN A 76 -15.82 -12.47 -13.90
N GLY A 77 -16.17 -11.49 -13.07
CA GLY A 77 -15.30 -10.92 -12.05
C GLY A 77 -14.39 -9.79 -12.55
N HIS A 78 -14.50 -9.36 -13.80
CA HIS A 78 -13.75 -8.23 -14.32
C HIS A 78 -14.33 -6.91 -13.83
N PHE A 79 -13.52 -6.01 -13.28
CA PHE A 79 -14.02 -4.71 -12.84
C PHE A 79 -14.08 -3.70 -13.99
N GLN A 80 -14.80 -2.60 -13.82
CA GLN A 80 -14.79 -1.51 -14.81
C GLN A 80 -13.42 -0.83 -14.86
N ALA A 81 -12.77 -0.84 -16.02
CA ALA A 81 -11.50 -0.16 -16.27
C ALA A 81 -11.52 0.56 -17.63
N PRO A 82 -10.67 1.59 -17.83
CA PRO A 82 -10.49 2.22 -19.13
C PRO A 82 -10.02 1.22 -20.20
N ASN A 83 -10.19 1.59 -21.48
CA ASN A 83 -9.70 0.79 -22.60
C ASN A 83 -8.19 0.51 -22.46
N ASN A 84 -7.79 -0.71 -22.78
CA ASN A 84 -6.40 -1.19 -22.72
C ASN A 84 -5.78 -1.23 -21.31
N CYS A 85 -6.59 -1.15 -20.25
CA CYS A 85 -6.14 -1.43 -18.88
C CYS A 85 -6.50 -2.86 -18.47
N ASP A 86 -5.61 -3.51 -17.71
CA ASP A 86 -5.93 -4.81 -17.09
C ASP A 86 -7.09 -4.64 -16.10
N ASN A 87 -8.15 -5.41 -16.32
CA ASN A 87 -9.34 -5.44 -15.49
C ASN A 87 -9.59 -6.80 -14.81
N SER A 88 -8.55 -7.64 -14.75
CA SER A 88 -8.58 -8.93 -14.09
C SER A 88 -8.87 -8.84 -12.59
N ILE A 89 -9.30 -9.97 -12.03
CA ILE A 89 -9.53 -10.13 -10.60
C ILE A 89 -8.24 -9.90 -9.78
N ASP A 90 -7.07 -10.31 -10.30
CA ASP A 90 -5.78 -10.08 -9.66
C ASP A 90 -5.50 -8.58 -9.48
N THR A 91 -5.64 -7.82 -10.57
CA THR A 91 -5.47 -6.36 -10.54
C THR A 91 -6.50 -5.70 -9.61
N ALA A 92 -7.73 -6.22 -9.54
CA ALA A 92 -8.74 -5.75 -8.58
C ALA A 92 -8.27 -5.94 -7.13
N CYS A 93 -7.85 -7.16 -6.76
CA CYS A 93 -7.34 -7.44 -5.41
C CYS A 93 -6.13 -6.59 -5.06
N ARG A 94 -5.17 -6.42 -5.98
CA ARG A 94 -4.00 -5.57 -5.75
C ARG A 94 -4.39 -4.11 -5.51
N LYS A 95 -5.34 -3.58 -6.27
CA LYS A 95 -5.88 -2.21 -6.07
C LYS A 95 -6.57 -2.08 -4.71
N ILE A 96 -7.40 -3.06 -4.34
CA ILE A 96 -8.07 -3.10 -3.04
C ILE A 96 -7.05 -3.13 -1.90
N GLY A 97 -6.03 -3.98 -1.99
CA GLY A 97 -4.97 -4.07 -1.01
C GLY A 97 -4.24 -2.73 -0.81
N VAL A 98 -3.88 -2.05 -1.90
CA VAL A 98 -3.27 -0.70 -1.83
C VAL A 98 -4.22 0.29 -1.16
N GLY A 99 -5.51 0.27 -1.52
CA GLY A 99 -6.53 1.10 -0.89
C GLY A 99 -6.66 0.84 0.61
N ALA A 100 -6.66 -0.43 1.02
CA ALA A 100 -6.74 -0.83 2.42
C ALA A 100 -5.54 -0.30 3.24
N ARG A 101 -4.32 -0.39 2.69
CA ARG A 101 -3.11 0.17 3.32
C ARG A 101 -3.15 1.70 3.41
N LEU A 102 -3.67 2.38 2.39
CA LEU A 102 -3.88 3.83 2.43
C LEU A 102 -4.85 4.23 3.56
N ILE A 103 -5.95 3.50 3.71
CA ILE A 103 -6.90 3.71 4.80
C ILE A 103 -6.23 3.44 6.15
N GLN A 104 -5.42 2.39 6.26
CA GLN A 104 -4.64 2.08 7.45
C GLN A 104 -3.73 3.25 7.87
N CYS A 105 -3.00 3.87 6.91
CA CYS A 105 -2.19 5.07 7.17
C CYS A 105 -3.04 6.26 7.61
N LEU A 106 -4.15 6.52 6.91
CA LEU A 106 -5.05 7.63 7.25
C LEU A 106 -5.63 7.46 8.65
N THR A 107 -6.08 6.26 9.02
CA THR A 107 -6.60 5.95 10.35
C THR A 107 -5.55 6.19 11.43
N ALA A 108 -4.28 5.81 11.20
CA ALA A 108 -3.19 6.08 12.14
C ALA A 108 -3.02 7.57 12.43
N GLU A 109 -3.01 8.39 11.38
CA GLU A 109 -2.88 9.85 11.53
C GLU A 109 -4.12 10.49 12.16
N LYS A 110 -5.33 10.02 11.82
CA LYS A 110 -6.57 10.55 12.42
C LYS A 110 -6.70 10.24 13.90
N LEU A 111 -6.29 9.05 14.32
CA LEU A 111 -6.25 8.69 15.74
C LEU A 111 -5.21 9.52 16.48
N TYR A 112 -4.05 9.74 15.88
CA TYR A 112 -3.02 10.61 16.44
C TYR A 112 -3.47 12.07 16.60
N GLU A 113 -4.09 12.64 15.56
CA GLU A 113 -4.68 13.99 15.58
C GLU A 113 -5.74 14.14 16.68
N SER A 114 -6.43 13.05 17.04
CA SER A 114 -7.47 13.02 18.07
C SER A 114 -6.93 12.82 19.50
N GLY A 115 -5.61 12.83 19.68
CA GLY A 115 -4.96 12.66 21.00
C GLY A 115 -4.65 11.22 21.40
N TYR A 116 -4.84 10.25 20.50
CA TYR A 116 -4.40 8.87 20.71
C TYR A 116 -2.97 8.66 20.18
N GLU A 117 -2.39 7.48 20.41
CA GLU A 117 -1.15 7.08 19.75
C GLU A 117 -1.37 6.83 18.24
N ARG A 118 -0.28 6.72 17.46
CA ARG A 118 -0.32 6.30 16.05
C ARG A 118 -0.72 4.82 15.93
N LYS A 119 -2.00 4.54 16.16
CA LYS A 119 -2.61 3.21 16.13
C LYS A 119 -3.49 3.08 14.90
N THR A 120 -3.59 1.86 14.38
CA THR A 120 -4.48 1.56 13.26
C THR A 120 -5.01 0.13 13.38
N PHE A 121 -5.89 -0.27 12.47
CA PHE A 121 -6.36 -1.65 12.38
C PHE A 121 -5.30 -2.53 11.70
N GLN A 122 -5.32 -3.82 12.00
CA GLN A 122 -4.42 -4.80 11.40
C GLN A 122 -5.09 -5.39 10.15
N LEU A 123 -4.36 -5.49 9.03
CA LEU A 123 -4.83 -6.28 7.89
C LEU A 123 -4.41 -7.74 8.05
N GLU A 124 -5.23 -8.68 7.56
CA GLU A 124 -4.91 -10.11 7.64
C GLU A 124 -3.56 -10.47 6.98
N ARG A 125 -3.22 -9.78 5.89
CA ARG A 125 -1.94 -9.94 5.18
C ARG A 125 -0.70 -9.65 6.04
N ASP A 126 -0.87 -8.85 7.09
CA ASP A 126 0.23 -8.44 7.96
C ASP A 126 0.58 -9.53 8.98
N ILE A 127 -0.31 -10.52 9.15
CA ILE A 127 -0.19 -11.63 10.11
C ILE A 127 0.11 -12.94 9.37
N ASN A 128 -0.72 -13.30 8.38
CA ASN A 128 -0.79 -14.66 7.85
C ASN A 128 -0.06 -14.82 6.52
N ASN A 129 -0.42 -13.99 5.53
CA ASN A 129 0.03 -14.16 4.15
C ASN A 129 0.27 -12.81 3.45
N PRO A 130 1.52 -12.33 3.34
CA PRO A 130 1.81 -11.04 2.71
C PRO A 130 1.50 -11.00 1.21
N ASN A 131 1.25 -12.14 0.57
CA ASN A 131 0.93 -12.22 -0.86
C ASN A 131 -0.57 -12.15 -1.15
N GLU A 132 -1.43 -12.23 -0.14
CA GLU A 132 -2.87 -12.18 -0.29
C GLU A 132 -3.39 -10.77 0.04
N GLU A 133 -3.61 -9.98 -1.00
CA GLU A 133 -4.06 -8.58 -0.86
C GLU A 133 -5.55 -8.48 -0.50
N CYS A 134 -6.34 -9.46 -0.93
CA CYS A 134 -7.79 -9.50 -0.76
C CYS A 134 -8.32 -10.93 -0.96
N VAL A 135 -9.40 -11.28 -0.27
CA VAL A 135 -10.09 -12.57 -0.44
C VAL A 135 -11.16 -12.42 -1.53
N GLN A 136 -11.13 -13.33 -2.51
CA GLN A 136 -12.13 -13.41 -3.57
C GLN A 136 -13.37 -14.14 -3.06
N PHE A 137 -14.53 -13.48 -3.10
CA PHE A 137 -15.80 -14.05 -2.67
C PHE A 137 -16.76 -14.13 -3.84
N ARG A 138 -17.16 -15.34 -4.25
CA ARG A 138 -18.18 -15.55 -5.28
C ARG A 138 -19.55 -15.69 -4.61
N SER A 139 -20.42 -14.73 -4.88
CA SER A 139 -21.80 -14.74 -4.37
C SER A 139 -22.68 -15.65 -5.22
N ASN A 140 -23.44 -16.50 -4.54
CA ASN A 140 -24.49 -17.33 -5.15
C ASN A 140 -25.90 -16.72 -5.02
N LEU A 141 -26.00 -15.51 -4.47
CA LEU A 141 -27.27 -14.82 -4.29
C LEU A 141 -27.81 -14.36 -5.66
N SER A 142 -29.03 -14.81 -5.96
CA SER A 142 -29.87 -14.41 -7.09
C SER A 142 -30.61 -13.11 -6.81
#